data_AF-X6M9F6-F1
#
_entry.id   AF-X6M9F6-F1
#
_cell.length_a   1.000
_cell.length_b   1.000
_cell.length_c   1.000
_cell.angle_alpha   90.00
_cell.angle_beta   90.00
_cell.angle_gamma   90.00
#
_symmetry.space_group_name_H-M   'P 1'
#
loop_
_entity.id
_entity.type
_entity.pdbx_description
1 polymer ?
#
loop_
_entity_poly.entity_id
_entity_poly.type
_entity_poly.pdbx_seq_one_letter_code
_entity_poly.pdbx_strand_id
1 'polypeptide(L)'
;MDNKNRFFIFSDAYKDTSSFLCMGLLFKFFYLILFVAYKQKKKNFFTFSKKKVRTLFILLPNLTAILRNMKSQLIRRHPFCTFRTVNFSLPSIISHSYLSHLQDEDFVKSCQKTYQKDGYLHLASFITDECAKYMIKEALHLESNPKSFNSYEQHNIWLEEESPESKTWESLNSSKKLIAADIIEERYQDKGKFEKALTVGPCQQLYEYAIFRSFISKVLLLGHDDLYVSGDKQGKYYYNIFQPKNELGWHFDRSEFSVNLILQPSTSGGHFQFIPHSRKVFENEKKSVQQKSVADVIRKHHLQGQIRCESDLKQGSLYLFNGNQSLHCVTPVQSGKRINLIFTFNTKPNQVLNEYTLLKFFGRKD
;
A
#
# COMPACT_ATOMS: atom_id res chain seq x y z
N MET A 1 12.47 55.64 -34.48
CA MET A 1 12.70 54.78 -35.64
C MET A 1 13.02 53.38 -35.14
N ASP A 2 12.07 52.47 -35.36
CA ASP A 2 12.25 51.06 -35.76
C ASP A 2 13.18 50.07 -35.01
N ASN A 3 12.48 49.08 -34.45
CA ASN A 3 12.54 47.65 -34.77
C ASN A 3 13.62 46.70 -34.19
N LYS A 4 13.06 45.67 -33.52
CA LYS A 4 13.28 44.22 -33.69
C LYS A 4 14.32 43.48 -32.84
N ASN A 5 13.73 42.53 -32.09
CA ASN A 5 14.12 41.12 -31.94
C ASN A 5 15.52 40.78 -31.46
N ARG A 6 15.58 40.10 -30.30
CA ARG A 6 16.29 38.83 -30.16
C ARG A 6 15.60 37.96 -29.09
N PHE A 7 14.99 36.88 -29.57
CA PHE A 7 14.70 35.69 -28.78
C PHE A 7 16.01 34.99 -28.45
N PHE A 8 16.17 34.54 -27.20
CA PHE A 8 16.89 33.31 -26.89
C PHE A 8 16.15 32.58 -25.77
N ILE A 9 15.87 31.32 -26.05
CA ILE A 9 15.27 30.31 -25.17
C ILE A 9 16.39 29.76 -24.29
N PHE A 10 16.15 29.65 -22.98
CA PHE A 10 16.63 28.51 -22.19
C PHE A 10 15.62 28.18 -21.09
N SER A 11 15.45 26.87 -20.93
CA SER A 11 14.43 26.13 -20.20
C SER A 11 14.69 26.00 -18.70
N ASP A 12 13.60 25.77 -17.98
CA ASP A 12 13.46 24.95 -16.76
C ASP A 12 14.40 25.20 -15.58
N ALA A 13 13.86 25.87 -14.56
CA ALA A 13 13.99 25.47 -13.16
C ALA A 13 12.96 26.19 -12.28
N TYR A 14 12.53 25.54 -11.19
CA TYR A 14 11.69 26.02 -10.08
C TYR A 14 10.16 25.96 -10.25
N LYS A 15 9.64 24.73 -10.16
CA LYS A 15 8.37 24.45 -9.48
C LYS A 15 8.68 24.03 -8.05
N ASP A 16 8.35 24.86 -7.05
CA ASP A 16 8.04 24.33 -5.72
C ASP A 16 7.25 25.31 -4.86
N THR A 17 6.17 24.78 -4.28
CA THR A 17 5.37 25.11 -3.06
C THR A 17 5.09 26.56 -2.62
N SER A 18 5.85 27.56 -3.06
CA SER A 18 5.70 28.99 -2.76
C SER A 18 4.51 29.66 -3.47
N SER A 19 4.07 29.12 -4.62
CA SER A 19 2.98 29.67 -5.43
C SER A 19 1.59 29.48 -4.80
N PHE A 20 1.39 28.45 -3.97
CA PHE A 20 0.11 28.20 -3.28
C PHE A 20 -0.11 29.12 -2.08
N LEU A 21 0.93 29.38 -1.28
CA LEU A 21 0.84 30.36 -0.19
C LEU A 21 0.69 31.79 -0.73
N CYS A 22 1.43 32.14 -1.79
CA CYS A 22 1.31 33.45 -2.45
C CYS A 22 -0.09 33.66 -3.04
N MET A 23 -0.69 32.66 -3.68
CA MET A 23 -2.05 32.75 -4.23
C MET A 23 -3.12 32.84 -3.13
N GLY A 24 -2.96 32.10 -2.03
CA GLY A 24 -3.87 32.19 -0.88
C GLY A 24 -3.80 33.56 -0.17
N LEU A 25 -2.60 34.14 -0.05
CA LEU A 25 -2.38 35.49 0.47
C LEU A 25 -2.96 36.56 -0.46
N LEU A 26 -2.75 36.43 -1.79
CA LEU A 26 -3.36 37.31 -2.79
C LEU A 26 -4.89 37.26 -2.75
N PHE A 27 -5.48 36.08 -2.54
CA PHE A 27 -6.93 35.90 -2.42
C PHE A 27 -7.49 36.58 -1.17
N LYS A 28 -6.81 36.43 -0.02
CA LYS A 28 -7.17 37.13 1.23
C LYS A 28 -7.00 38.64 1.10
N PHE A 29 -5.95 39.10 0.43
CA PHE A 29 -5.69 40.53 0.20
C PHE A 29 -6.75 41.15 -0.71
N PHE A 30 -7.14 40.47 -1.80
CA PHE A 30 -8.24 40.92 -2.68
C PHE A 30 -9.59 40.93 -1.97
N TYR A 31 -9.88 39.92 -1.15
CA TYR A 31 -11.12 39.87 -0.38
C TYR A 31 -11.16 40.97 0.68
N LEU A 32 -10.02 41.28 1.32
CA LEU A 32 -9.91 42.38 2.27
C LEU A 32 -10.11 43.74 1.58
N ILE A 33 -9.56 43.95 0.39
CA ILE A 33 -9.79 45.17 -0.41
C ILE A 33 -11.28 45.32 -0.75
N LEU A 34 -11.93 44.25 -1.21
CA LEU A 34 -13.36 44.25 -1.52
C LEU A 34 -14.22 44.48 -0.26
N PHE A 35 -13.85 43.89 0.87
CA PHE A 35 -14.54 44.06 2.15
C PHE A 35 -14.38 45.46 2.73
N VAL A 36 -13.18 46.05 2.64
CA VAL A 36 -12.91 47.45 3.04
C VAL A 36 -13.68 48.41 2.14
N ALA A 37 -13.67 48.20 0.82
CA ALA A 37 -14.47 49.00 -0.12
C ALA A 37 -15.99 48.89 0.15
N TYR A 38 -16.47 47.70 0.52
CA TYR A 38 -17.86 47.47 0.90
C TYR A 38 -18.23 48.14 2.24
N LYS A 39 -17.36 48.06 3.26
CA LYS A 39 -17.59 48.75 4.54
C LYS A 39 -17.48 50.27 4.43
N GLN A 40 -16.58 50.79 3.59
CA GLN A 40 -16.49 52.24 3.33
C GLN A 40 -17.72 52.77 2.58
N LYS A 41 -18.40 51.96 1.76
CA LYS A 41 -19.71 52.33 1.19
C LYS A 41 -20.81 52.52 2.25
N LYS A 42 -20.68 51.91 3.44
CA LYS A 42 -21.64 52.02 4.56
C LYS A 42 -21.38 53.20 5.50
N LYS A 43 -20.23 53.89 5.39
CA LYS A 43 -19.93 55.13 6.13
C LYS A 43 -19.57 56.21 5.12
N ASN A 44 -20.43 57.20 4.93
CA ASN A 44 -20.25 58.34 4.01
C ASN A 44 -18.97 59.16 4.31
N PHE A 45 -17.79 58.67 3.95
CA PHE A 45 -16.58 59.47 3.97
C PHE A 45 -15.65 59.10 2.81
N PHE A 46 -15.24 60.15 2.09
CA PHE A 46 -14.30 60.27 0.96
C PHE A 46 -14.83 60.19 -0.49
N THR A 47 -14.57 61.30 -1.17
CA THR A 47 -14.75 61.59 -2.59
C THR A 47 -13.67 60.91 -3.44
N PHE A 48 -13.92 59.68 -3.87
CA PHE A 48 -13.14 59.08 -4.97
C PHE A 48 -13.69 59.55 -6.32
N SER A 49 -12.79 59.98 -7.22
CA SER A 49 -13.12 60.38 -8.60
C SER A 49 -13.99 59.32 -9.30
N LYS A 50 -15.16 59.73 -9.78
CA LYS A 50 -16.18 58.89 -10.47
C LYS A 50 -15.60 58.03 -11.61
N LYS A 51 -14.44 58.40 -12.18
CA LYS A 51 -13.75 57.64 -13.23
C LYS A 51 -13.16 56.31 -12.75
N LYS A 52 -12.56 56.25 -11.55
CA LYS A 52 -11.91 55.01 -11.04
C LYS A 52 -12.91 53.94 -10.61
N VAL A 53 -14.07 54.35 -10.10
CA VAL A 53 -15.15 53.43 -9.70
C VAL A 53 -15.76 52.75 -10.93
N ARG A 54 -15.96 53.48 -12.04
CA ARG A 54 -16.50 52.92 -13.30
C ARG A 54 -15.60 51.82 -13.89
N THR A 55 -14.28 51.99 -13.86
CA THR A 55 -13.34 50.97 -14.36
C THR A 55 -13.38 49.68 -13.55
N LEU A 56 -13.58 49.77 -12.23
CA LEU A 56 -13.71 48.61 -11.35
C LEU A 56 -15.00 47.80 -11.65
N PHE A 57 -16.10 48.49 -11.96
CA PHE A 57 -17.38 47.85 -12.31
C PHE A 57 -17.37 47.14 -13.67
N ILE A 58 -16.57 47.59 -14.63
CA ILE A 58 -16.42 46.94 -15.95
C ILE A 58 -15.60 45.64 -15.84
N LEU A 59 -14.65 45.59 -14.90
CA LEU A 59 -13.78 44.42 -14.71
C LEU A 59 -14.41 43.31 -13.87
N LEU A 60 -15.40 43.61 -13.03
CA LEU A 60 -16.04 42.63 -12.13
C LEU A 60 -16.68 41.42 -12.87
N PRO A 61 -17.49 41.62 -13.93
CA PRO A 61 -18.10 40.50 -14.67
C PRO A 61 -17.03 39.58 -15.31
N ASN A 62 -15.99 40.19 -15.89
CA ASN A 62 -14.88 39.45 -16.49
C ASN A 62 -14.06 38.70 -15.44
N LEU A 63 -13.84 39.28 -14.25
CA LEU A 63 -13.18 38.58 -13.15
C LEU A 63 -14.00 37.40 -12.64
N THR A 64 -15.33 37.55 -12.54
CA THR A 64 -16.20 36.43 -12.13
C THR A 64 -16.22 35.30 -13.15
N ALA A 65 -16.16 35.60 -14.44
CA ALA A 65 -16.06 34.60 -15.51
C ALA A 65 -14.69 33.88 -15.48
N ILE A 66 -13.60 34.63 -15.31
CA ILE A 66 -12.25 34.07 -15.17
C ILE A 66 -12.15 33.19 -13.92
N LEU A 67 -12.68 33.63 -12.78
CA LEU A 67 -12.71 32.84 -11.55
C LEU A 67 -13.56 31.57 -11.70
N ARG A 68 -14.67 31.63 -12.43
CA ARG A 68 -15.53 30.46 -12.70
C ARG A 68 -14.85 29.45 -13.63
N ASN A 69 -14.10 29.93 -14.63
CA ASN A 69 -13.30 29.09 -15.53
C ASN A 69 -12.05 28.51 -14.85
N MET A 70 -11.38 29.28 -13.99
CA MET A 70 -10.27 28.76 -13.19
C MET A 70 -10.77 27.70 -12.21
N LYS A 71 -11.92 27.91 -11.56
CA LYS A 71 -12.55 26.92 -10.66
C LYS A 71 -12.96 25.67 -11.42
N SER A 72 -13.52 25.78 -12.63
CA SER A 72 -13.87 24.61 -13.46
C SER A 72 -12.64 23.84 -13.95
N GLN A 73 -11.54 24.54 -14.28
CA GLN A 73 -10.27 23.89 -14.65
C GLN A 73 -9.54 23.28 -13.44
N LEU A 74 -9.60 23.89 -12.25
CA LEU A 74 -9.07 23.31 -11.01
C LEU A 74 -9.85 22.06 -10.57
N ILE A 75 -11.18 22.09 -10.69
CA ILE A 75 -12.05 20.93 -10.40
C ILE A 75 -11.84 19.80 -11.44
N ARG A 76 -11.57 20.14 -12.70
CA ARG A 76 -11.27 19.13 -13.75
C ARG A 76 -9.87 18.54 -13.66
N ARG A 77 -8.91 19.24 -13.03
CA ARG A 77 -7.51 18.76 -12.88
C ARG A 77 -7.26 17.94 -11.62
N HIS A 78 -8.14 17.99 -10.63
CA HIS A 78 -8.06 17.15 -9.44
C HIS A 78 -9.45 16.60 -9.09
N PRO A 79 -9.75 15.33 -9.42
CA PRO A 79 -10.88 14.67 -8.81
C PRO A 79 -10.49 14.45 -7.35
N PHE A 80 -10.86 15.38 -6.47
CA PHE A 80 -11.15 14.98 -5.09
C PHE A 80 -12.39 14.09 -5.16
N CYS A 81 -12.18 12.84 -5.57
CA CYS A 81 -13.15 11.79 -5.42
C CYS A 81 -13.34 11.67 -3.91
N THR A 82 -14.48 12.13 -3.41
CA THR A 82 -14.83 11.99 -2.01
C THR A 82 -14.93 10.51 -1.72
N PHE A 83 -13.87 9.93 -1.18
CA PHE A 83 -13.87 8.54 -0.75
C PHE A 83 -14.88 8.42 0.39
N ARG A 84 -16.08 7.92 0.09
CA ARG A 84 -17.13 7.71 1.08
C ARG A 84 -16.80 6.47 1.89
N THR A 85 -16.76 6.62 3.21
CA THR A 85 -16.61 5.49 4.14
C THR A 85 -17.87 4.63 4.11
N VAL A 86 -17.69 3.31 4.07
CA VAL A 86 -18.77 2.30 4.06
C VAL A 86 -18.66 1.50 5.35
N ASN A 87 -19.74 1.41 6.13
CA ASN A 87 -19.74 0.61 7.36
C ASN A 87 -19.69 -0.87 7.00
N PHE A 88 -18.54 -1.50 7.21
CA PHE A 88 -18.40 -2.94 7.10
C PHE A 88 -18.75 -3.62 8.42
N SER A 89 -19.62 -4.62 8.33
CA SER A 89 -19.77 -5.69 9.31
C SER A 89 -18.99 -6.93 8.83
N LEU A 90 -18.69 -7.89 9.71
CA LEU A 90 -17.99 -9.12 9.31
C LEU A 90 -18.65 -9.87 8.14
N PRO A 91 -20.00 -10.04 8.08
CA PRO A 91 -20.68 -10.62 6.92
C PRO A 91 -20.53 -9.85 5.60
N SER A 92 -20.19 -8.56 5.65
CA SER A 92 -19.88 -7.77 4.46
C SER A 92 -18.40 -7.84 4.06
N ILE A 93 -17.53 -8.37 4.92
CA ILE A 93 -16.10 -8.55 4.65
C ILE A 93 -15.83 -9.97 4.15
N ILE A 94 -16.17 -10.98 4.95
CA ILE A 94 -15.89 -12.39 4.65
C ILE A 94 -17.07 -12.96 3.87
N SER A 95 -16.79 -13.67 2.78
CA SER A 95 -17.83 -14.35 2.02
C SER A 95 -18.61 -15.34 2.90
N HIS A 96 -19.93 -15.40 2.69
CA HIS A 96 -20.82 -16.22 3.50
C HIS A 96 -20.40 -17.69 3.57
N SER A 97 -19.84 -18.23 2.47
CA SER A 97 -19.31 -19.58 2.38
C SER A 97 -18.17 -19.86 3.36
N TYR A 98 -17.41 -18.86 3.80
CA TYR A 98 -16.34 -19.05 4.79
C TYR A 98 -16.76 -18.65 6.19
N LEU A 99 -17.57 -17.60 6.34
CA LEU A 99 -17.89 -17.05 7.66
C LEU A 99 -18.48 -18.11 8.60
N SER A 100 -19.32 -19.02 8.10
CA SER A 100 -19.88 -20.14 8.87
C SER A 100 -18.93 -21.34 9.03
N HIS A 101 -17.90 -21.47 8.19
CA HIS A 101 -17.01 -22.64 8.15
C HIS A 101 -15.67 -22.43 8.86
N LEU A 102 -15.26 -21.19 9.17
CA LEU A 102 -13.99 -20.92 9.85
C LEU A 102 -13.87 -21.61 11.22
N GLN A 103 -14.98 -21.95 11.86
CA GLN A 103 -15.03 -22.70 13.12
C GLN A 103 -15.42 -24.18 12.94
N ASP A 104 -15.82 -24.58 11.73
CA ASP A 104 -16.19 -25.96 11.42
C ASP A 104 -14.94 -26.86 11.44
N GLU A 105 -14.97 -27.90 12.25
CA GLU A 105 -13.79 -28.74 12.48
C GLU A 105 -13.37 -29.53 11.23
N ASP A 106 -14.33 -29.99 10.44
CA ASP A 106 -14.05 -30.80 9.26
C ASP A 106 -13.44 -29.94 8.16
N PHE A 107 -13.95 -28.72 7.98
CA PHE A 107 -13.35 -27.72 7.11
C PHE A 107 -11.92 -27.39 7.55
N VAL A 108 -11.70 -27.09 8.83
CA VAL A 108 -10.35 -26.80 9.36
C VAL A 108 -9.41 -27.99 9.14
N LYS A 109 -9.84 -29.21 9.43
CA LYS A 109 -9.03 -30.44 9.19
C LYS A 109 -8.71 -30.62 7.71
N SER A 110 -9.66 -30.32 6.82
CA SER A 110 -9.42 -30.34 5.37
C SER A 110 -8.35 -29.31 4.97
N CYS A 111 -8.46 -28.07 5.47
CA CYS A 111 -7.47 -27.03 5.23
C CYS A 111 -6.08 -27.40 5.77
N GLN A 112 -6.00 -27.99 6.97
CA GLN A 112 -4.74 -28.49 7.54
C GLN A 112 -4.11 -29.56 6.66
N LYS A 113 -4.89 -30.54 6.15
CA LYS A 113 -4.37 -31.58 5.26
C LYS A 113 -3.79 -31.01 3.97
N THR A 114 -4.49 -30.05 3.35
CA THR A 114 -3.98 -29.35 2.16
C THR A 114 -2.68 -28.62 2.47
N TYR A 115 -2.67 -27.84 3.56
CA TYR A 115 -1.49 -27.08 3.98
C TYR A 115 -0.28 -27.98 4.28
N GLN A 116 -0.47 -29.08 5.01
CA GLN A 116 0.59 -30.04 5.32
C GLN A 116 1.18 -30.70 4.07
N LYS A 117 0.32 -31.01 3.09
CA LYS A 117 0.73 -31.67 1.86
C LYS A 117 1.48 -30.71 0.94
N ASP A 118 0.98 -29.49 0.78
CA ASP A 118 1.42 -28.58 -0.28
C ASP A 118 2.31 -27.43 0.25
N GLY A 119 2.41 -27.25 1.58
CA GLY A 119 3.08 -26.12 2.22
C GLY A 119 2.32 -24.79 2.05
N TYR A 120 1.09 -24.87 1.54
CA TYR A 120 0.31 -23.76 1.03
C TYR A 120 -1.19 -24.08 1.13
N LEU A 121 -2.00 -23.09 1.45
CA LEU A 121 -3.46 -23.17 1.38
C LEU A 121 -3.99 -21.97 0.62
N HIS A 122 -4.86 -22.22 -0.38
CA HIS A 122 -5.60 -21.19 -1.10
C HIS A 122 -7.10 -21.31 -0.81
N LEU A 123 -7.69 -20.20 -0.37
CA LEU A 123 -9.13 -20.02 -0.22
C LEU A 123 -9.61 -18.99 -1.24
N ALA A 124 -10.21 -19.46 -2.33
CA ALA A 124 -10.74 -18.60 -3.39
C ALA A 124 -11.94 -17.78 -2.89
N SER A 125 -12.05 -16.52 -3.30
CA SER A 125 -13.17 -15.62 -2.97
C SER A 125 -13.46 -15.54 -1.46
N PHE A 126 -12.40 -15.49 -0.65
CA PHE A 126 -12.47 -15.44 0.81
C PHE A 126 -13.19 -14.20 1.33
N ILE A 127 -12.90 -13.04 0.75
CA ILE A 127 -13.66 -11.80 1.00
C ILE A 127 -14.68 -11.53 -0.10
N THR A 128 -15.70 -10.75 0.24
CA THR A 128 -16.70 -10.29 -0.73
C THR A 128 -16.08 -9.37 -1.78
N ASP A 129 -16.66 -9.36 -2.99
CA ASP A 129 -16.24 -8.46 -4.05
C ASP A 129 -16.39 -6.98 -3.69
N GLU A 130 -17.41 -6.63 -2.90
CA GLU A 130 -17.63 -5.27 -2.44
C GLU A 130 -16.50 -4.82 -1.49
N CYS A 131 -16.13 -5.68 -0.54
CA CYS A 131 -15.01 -5.42 0.36
C CYS A 131 -13.69 -5.30 -0.41
N ALA A 132 -13.43 -6.19 -1.37
CA ALA A 132 -12.22 -6.13 -2.19
C ALA A 132 -12.14 -4.81 -2.97
N LYS A 133 -13.23 -4.40 -3.64
CA LYS A 133 -13.32 -3.13 -4.37
C LYS A 133 -13.12 -1.93 -3.46
N TYR A 134 -13.61 -1.97 -2.22
CA TYR A 134 -13.39 -0.91 -1.25
C TYR A 134 -11.90 -0.82 -0.85
N MET A 135 -11.29 -1.94 -0.47
CA MET A 135 -9.87 -2.00 -0.09
C MET A 135 -8.95 -1.57 -1.25
N ILE A 136 -9.27 -1.92 -2.50
CA ILE A 136 -8.54 -1.44 -3.68
C ILE A 136 -8.58 0.08 -3.76
N LYS A 137 -9.78 0.67 -3.66
CA LYS A 137 -9.92 2.13 -3.70
C LYS A 137 -9.18 2.79 -2.53
N GLU A 138 -9.19 2.17 -1.35
CA GLU A 138 -8.49 2.67 -0.16
C GLU A 138 -6.98 2.67 -0.41
N ALA A 139 -6.43 1.54 -0.86
CA ALA A 139 -5.02 1.40 -1.19
C ALA A 139 -4.60 2.43 -2.26
N LEU A 140 -5.38 2.61 -3.33
CA LEU A 140 -5.09 3.60 -4.38
C LEU A 140 -5.20 5.04 -3.88
N HIS A 141 -6.13 5.33 -2.95
CA HIS A 141 -6.22 6.64 -2.34
C HIS A 141 -4.97 6.93 -1.47
N LEU A 142 -4.56 5.95 -0.66
CA LEU A 142 -3.38 6.04 0.21
C LEU A 142 -2.06 5.93 -0.58
N GLU A 143 -2.05 5.40 -1.81
CA GLU A 143 -0.87 5.38 -2.70
C GLU A 143 -0.28 6.79 -2.88
N SER A 144 -1.14 7.81 -2.90
CA SER A 144 -0.77 9.23 -3.02
C SER A 144 -0.33 9.90 -1.71
N ASN A 145 -0.46 9.22 -0.57
CA ASN A 145 -0.02 9.75 0.71
C ASN A 145 1.52 9.86 0.73
N PRO A 146 2.10 11.00 1.16
CA PRO A 146 3.56 11.18 1.21
C PRO A 146 4.26 10.22 2.18
N LYS A 147 3.56 9.67 3.17
CA LYS A 147 4.08 8.64 4.09
C LYS A 147 4.13 7.25 3.44
N SER A 148 3.42 7.02 2.34
CA SER A 148 3.42 5.72 1.65
C SER A 148 4.74 5.52 0.91
N PHE A 149 5.40 4.39 1.13
CA PHE A 149 6.79 4.20 0.76
C PHE A 149 6.94 3.51 -0.59
N ASN A 150 7.80 4.03 -1.46
CA ASN A 150 8.24 3.32 -2.67
C ASN A 150 9.51 2.55 -2.31
N SER A 151 9.39 1.24 -2.12
CA SER A 151 10.54 0.37 -1.91
C SER A 151 11.19 0.10 -3.26
N TYR A 152 12.47 0.44 -3.40
CA TYR A 152 13.36 0.06 -4.49
C TYR A 152 14.65 -0.44 -3.87
N GLU A 153 14.69 -1.74 -3.61
CA GLU A 153 15.69 -2.29 -2.72
C GLU A 153 16.41 -3.47 -3.35
N GLN A 154 17.71 -3.47 -3.13
CA GLN A 154 18.55 -4.65 -3.23
C GLN A 154 18.60 -5.36 -1.88
N HIS A 155 18.41 -6.67 -1.88
CA HIS A 155 18.47 -7.49 -0.67
C HIS A 155 19.00 -8.89 -0.97
N ASN A 156 19.48 -9.58 0.06
CA ASN A 156 19.73 -11.01 -0.03
C ASN A 156 18.46 -11.81 0.29
N ILE A 157 18.54 -13.13 0.14
CA ILE A 157 17.40 -14.02 0.44
C ILE A 157 17.01 -14.07 1.94
N TRP A 158 17.82 -13.52 2.85
CA TRP A 158 17.60 -13.58 4.30
C TRP A 158 16.95 -12.32 4.88
N LEU A 159 16.93 -11.23 4.11
CA LEU A 159 16.50 -9.91 4.56
C LEU A 159 17.26 -9.44 5.82
N GLU A 160 18.58 -9.64 5.80
CA GLU A 160 19.48 -9.27 6.89
C GLU A 160 20.71 -8.55 6.32
N GLU A 161 21.35 -7.73 7.14
CA GLU A 161 22.67 -7.19 6.82
C GLU A 161 23.66 -8.35 6.64
N GLU A 162 24.37 -8.34 5.52
CA GLU A 162 25.47 -9.27 5.34
C GLU A 162 26.62 -8.82 6.25
N SER A 163 27.04 -9.68 7.17
CA SER A 163 28.29 -9.43 7.88
C SER A 163 29.46 -9.59 6.89
N PRO A 164 30.60 -8.91 7.09
CA PRO A 164 31.80 -9.11 6.28
C PRO A 164 32.30 -10.57 6.29
N GLU A 165 31.94 -11.33 7.33
CA GLU A 165 32.22 -12.76 7.50
C GLU A 165 31.15 -13.66 6.84
N SER A 166 29.99 -13.10 6.51
CA SER A 166 28.93 -13.78 5.79
C SER A 166 29.21 -13.76 4.29
N LYS A 167 29.05 -14.92 3.68
CA LYS A 167 29.30 -15.09 2.25
C LYS A 167 28.16 -14.46 1.48
N THR A 168 28.51 -13.74 0.41
CA THR A 168 27.55 -12.95 -0.34
C THR A 168 26.61 -13.85 -1.12
N TRP A 169 25.31 -13.75 -0.81
CA TRP A 169 24.28 -14.19 -1.74
C TRP A 169 24.21 -13.19 -2.88
N GLU A 170 23.67 -13.61 -4.02
CA GLU A 170 23.35 -12.65 -5.07
C GLU A 170 22.44 -11.53 -4.53
N SER A 171 22.65 -10.33 -5.05
CA SER A 171 21.78 -9.19 -4.76
C SER A 171 20.51 -9.32 -5.60
N LEU A 172 19.38 -9.47 -4.93
CA LEU A 172 18.07 -9.59 -5.55
C LEU A 172 17.35 -8.26 -5.50
N ASN A 173 16.59 -7.97 -6.56
CA ASN A 173 15.85 -6.73 -6.66
C ASN A 173 14.42 -6.91 -6.16
N SER A 174 13.94 -5.91 -5.44
CA SER A 174 12.55 -5.76 -5.08
C SER A 174 12.12 -4.33 -5.35
N SER A 175 10.97 -4.18 -5.99
CA SER A 175 10.35 -2.88 -6.12
C SER A 175 8.84 -2.98 -5.99
N LYS A 176 8.25 -2.14 -5.14
CA LYS A 176 6.80 -2.04 -4.92
C LYS A 176 6.50 -0.82 -4.08
N LYS A 177 5.25 -0.35 -4.14
CA LYS A 177 4.73 0.63 -3.18
C LYS A 177 4.15 -0.09 -1.97
N LEU A 178 4.48 0.36 -0.77
CA LEU A 178 3.93 -0.13 0.49
C LEU A 178 3.12 0.97 1.19
N ILE A 179 2.00 0.55 1.79
CA ILE A 179 1.16 1.39 2.64
C ILE A 179 1.08 0.69 3.99
N ALA A 180 1.82 1.22 4.96
CA ALA A 180 1.97 0.69 6.31
C ALA A 180 0.67 0.78 7.13
N ALA A 181 0.56 -0.07 8.15
CA ALA A 181 -0.61 -0.16 9.01
C ALA A 181 -0.95 1.19 9.69
N ASP A 182 0.05 1.93 10.18
CA ASP A 182 -0.17 3.21 10.84
C ASP A 182 -0.75 4.28 9.90
N ILE A 183 -0.42 4.24 8.61
CA ILE A 183 -1.00 5.11 7.58
C ILE A 183 -2.47 4.72 7.32
N ILE A 184 -2.75 3.41 7.28
CA ILE A 184 -4.12 2.89 7.13
C ILE A 184 -4.95 3.28 8.36
N GLU A 185 -4.41 3.19 9.56
CA GLU A 185 -5.10 3.53 10.81
C GLU A 185 -5.35 5.02 10.97
N GLU A 186 -4.37 5.89 10.65
CA GLU A 186 -4.50 7.35 10.71
C GLU A 186 -5.72 7.84 9.90
N ARG A 187 -6.01 7.19 8.77
CA ARG A 187 -7.21 7.46 7.96
C ARG A 187 -8.52 7.32 8.74
N TYR A 188 -8.62 6.39 9.68
CA TYR A 188 -9.81 6.15 10.49
C TYR A 188 -9.83 6.96 11.80
N GLN A 189 -8.74 7.67 12.11
CA GLN A 189 -8.62 8.51 13.30
C GLN A 189 -9.09 9.96 13.08
N ASP A 190 -9.26 10.42 11.83
CA ASP A 190 -9.79 11.76 11.51
C ASP A 190 -11.30 11.85 11.79
N LYS A 191 -11.63 11.97 13.09
CA LYS A 191 -12.99 12.13 13.64
C LYS A 191 -13.61 13.50 13.33
N GLY A 192 -12.89 14.41 12.67
CA GLY A 192 -13.17 15.85 12.69
C GLY A 192 -14.31 16.36 11.81
N LYS A 193 -14.96 15.54 10.96
CA LYS A 193 -15.97 16.07 10.03
C LYS A 193 -17.27 15.28 9.85
N PHE A 194 -17.38 14.05 10.33
CA PHE A 194 -18.61 13.27 10.14
C PHE A 194 -18.83 12.32 11.32
N GLU A 195 -19.90 12.56 12.10
CA GLU A 195 -20.37 11.74 13.24
C GLU A 195 -20.75 10.29 12.88
N LYS A 196 -20.52 9.85 11.63
CA LYS A 196 -20.79 8.50 11.12
C LYS A 196 -19.59 7.83 10.45
N ALA A 197 -18.37 8.36 10.60
CA ALA A 197 -17.18 7.71 10.05
C ALA A 197 -16.83 6.45 10.86
N LEU A 198 -16.51 5.34 10.18
CA LEU A 198 -15.97 4.14 10.85
C LEU A 198 -14.76 4.51 11.70
N THR A 199 -14.67 3.87 12.86
CA THR A 199 -13.48 3.97 13.72
C THR A 199 -12.37 3.01 13.31
N VAL A 200 -12.67 1.99 12.50
CA VAL A 200 -11.73 0.96 12.03
C VAL A 200 -12.06 0.52 10.60
N GLY A 201 -11.04 0.23 9.80
CA GLY A 201 -11.19 -0.28 8.43
C GLY A 201 -11.39 -1.79 8.34
N PRO A 202 -11.81 -2.32 7.17
CA PRO A 202 -12.06 -3.75 7.01
C PRO A 202 -10.79 -4.61 7.16
N CYS A 203 -9.60 -4.07 6.86
CA CYS A 203 -8.33 -4.78 7.11
C CYS A 203 -8.08 -5.01 8.60
N GLN A 204 -8.27 -3.95 9.39
CA GLN A 204 -8.11 -4.02 10.84
C GLN A 204 -9.17 -4.94 11.46
N GLN A 205 -10.43 -4.81 11.03
CA GLN A 205 -11.50 -5.69 11.48
C GLN A 205 -11.17 -7.17 11.22
N LEU A 206 -10.67 -7.51 10.02
CA LEU A 206 -10.28 -8.89 9.70
C LEU A 206 -9.07 -9.35 10.53
N TYR A 207 -8.06 -8.48 10.68
CA TYR A 207 -6.85 -8.80 11.44
C TYR A 207 -7.14 -9.07 12.92
N GLU A 208 -8.03 -8.31 13.54
CA GLU A 208 -8.38 -8.43 14.95
C GLU A 208 -9.42 -9.53 15.21
N TYR A 209 -10.14 -9.97 14.18
CA TYR A 209 -11.22 -10.95 14.30
C TYR A 209 -10.72 -12.28 14.87
N ALA A 210 -11.16 -12.59 16.09
CA ALA A 210 -10.67 -13.74 16.85
C ALA A 210 -10.90 -15.08 16.14
N ILE A 211 -12.04 -15.25 15.46
CA ILE A 211 -12.34 -16.49 14.72
C ILE A 211 -11.40 -16.65 13.51
N PHE A 212 -11.13 -15.56 12.78
CA PHE A 212 -10.14 -15.60 11.70
C PHE A 212 -8.75 -15.94 12.23
N ARG A 213 -8.28 -15.28 13.29
CA ARG A 213 -6.99 -15.60 13.92
C ARG A 213 -6.92 -17.04 14.42
N SER A 214 -7.98 -17.54 15.06
CA SER A 214 -8.07 -18.93 15.51
C SER A 214 -7.98 -19.90 14.33
N PHE A 215 -8.68 -19.62 13.23
CA PHE A 215 -8.58 -20.42 12.00
C PHE A 215 -7.16 -20.43 11.44
N ILE A 216 -6.52 -19.26 11.27
CA ILE A 216 -5.13 -19.16 10.79
C ILE A 216 -4.19 -19.94 11.71
N SER A 217 -4.34 -19.79 13.03
CA SER A 217 -3.54 -20.50 14.03
C SER A 217 -3.68 -22.02 13.88
N LYS A 218 -4.91 -22.53 13.81
CA LYS A 218 -5.18 -23.97 13.64
C LYS A 218 -4.55 -24.51 12.36
N VAL A 219 -4.62 -23.78 11.25
CA VAL A 219 -4.06 -24.22 9.97
C VAL A 219 -2.52 -24.16 9.96
N LEU A 220 -1.94 -23.02 10.34
CA LEU A 220 -0.49 -22.80 10.21
C LEU A 220 0.34 -23.50 11.28
N LEU A 221 -0.16 -23.55 12.52
CA LEU A 221 0.52 -24.18 13.64
C LEU A 221 0.18 -25.66 13.77
N LEU A 222 -0.67 -26.21 12.90
CA LEU A 222 -1.12 -27.61 12.95
C LEU A 222 -1.67 -28.01 14.34
N GLY A 223 -2.23 -27.06 15.08
CA GLY A 223 -2.76 -27.27 16.43
C GLY A 223 -1.79 -26.99 17.59
N HIS A 224 -0.61 -26.42 17.35
CA HIS A 224 0.27 -25.92 18.41
C HIS A 224 -0.12 -24.51 18.91
N ASP A 225 0.31 -24.21 20.14
CA ASP A 225 -0.21 -23.08 20.90
C ASP A 225 0.41 -21.73 20.49
N ASP A 226 -0.53 -20.86 20.14
CA ASP A 226 -0.50 -19.40 20.02
C ASP A 226 0.15 -18.76 18.79
N LEU A 227 -0.75 -18.29 17.91
CA LEU A 227 -0.45 -17.31 16.87
C LEU A 227 -0.68 -15.90 17.43
N TYR A 228 0.39 -15.13 17.55
CA TYR A 228 0.37 -13.75 18.03
C TYR A 228 0.30 -12.77 16.86
N VAL A 229 -0.47 -11.70 17.06
CA VAL A 229 -0.40 -10.52 16.18
C VAL A 229 1.00 -9.93 16.26
N SER A 230 1.47 -9.34 15.15
CA SER A 230 2.74 -8.64 15.11
C SER A 230 2.72 -7.45 16.06
N GLY A 231 3.81 -7.27 16.81
CA GLY A 231 4.03 -6.09 17.66
C GLY A 231 4.42 -4.86 16.84
N ASP A 232 4.64 -5.03 15.54
CA ASP A 232 5.11 -3.98 14.65
C ASP A 232 4.02 -2.95 14.34
N LYS A 233 4.35 -1.67 14.47
CA LYS A 233 3.41 -0.58 14.20
C LYS A 233 3.10 -0.44 12.70
N GLN A 234 4.05 -0.77 11.83
CA GLN A 234 3.99 -0.53 10.39
C GLN A 234 3.63 -1.81 9.61
N GLY A 235 4.20 -2.94 10.02
CA GLY A 235 4.20 -4.23 9.33
C GLY A 235 3.18 -5.25 9.83
N LYS A 236 2.32 -4.93 10.81
CA LYS A 236 1.24 -5.83 11.28
C LYS A 236 0.25 -6.21 10.18
N TYR A 237 -0.11 -5.23 9.36
CA TYR A 237 -0.79 -5.44 8.08
C TYR A 237 -0.52 -4.29 7.12
N TYR A 238 -0.33 -4.57 5.84
CA TYR A 238 0.04 -3.52 4.89
C TYR A 238 -0.34 -3.89 3.46
N TYR A 239 -0.66 -2.86 2.68
CA TYR A 239 -0.87 -3.04 1.25
C TYR A 239 0.46 -3.03 0.51
N ASN A 240 0.60 -3.93 -0.46
CA ASN A 240 1.57 -3.80 -1.54
C ASN A 240 0.84 -3.44 -2.83
N ILE A 241 1.40 -2.49 -3.58
CA ILE A 241 0.98 -2.14 -4.93
C ILE A 241 2.18 -2.32 -5.85
N PHE A 242 2.04 -3.22 -6.81
CA PHE A 242 3.02 -3.50 -7.85
C PHE A 242 2.50 -2.94 -9.17
N GLN A 243 3.30 -2.09 -9.80
CA GLN A 243 3.11 -1.57 -11.15
C GLN A 243 3.91 -2.42 -12.16
N PRO A 244 3.72 -2.26 -13.48
CA PRO A 244 4.58 -2.93 -14.44
C PRO A 244 6.07 -2.73 -14.14
N LYS A 245 6.86 -3.80 -14.26
CA LYS A 245 8.27 -3.96 -13.87
C LYS A 245 8.53 -4.12 -12.37
N ASN A 246 7.55 -3.90 -11.50
CA ASN A 246 7.71 -4.20 -10.08
C ASN A 246 7.77 -5.70 -9.83
N GLU A 247 8.58 -6.09 -8.85
CA GLU A 247 8.81 -7.48 -8.45
C GLU A 247 9.16 -7.55 -6.95
N LEU A 248 9.11 -8.76 -6.41
CA LEU A 248 9.67 -9.05 -5.09
C LEU A 248 10.59 -10.26 -5.25
N GLY A 249 11.89 -10.01 -5.25
CA GLY A 249 12.91 -11.03 -5.47
C GLY A 249 12.82 -12.18 -4.46
N TRP A 250 13.50 -13.29 -4.75
CA TRP A 250 13.51 -14.46 -3.87
C TRP A 250 13.95 -14.11 -2.45
N HIS A 251 13.17 -14.54 -1.45
CA HIS A 251 13.52 -14.33 -0.05
C HIS A 251 12.81 -15.33 0.85
N PHE A 252 13.26 -15.35 2.10
CA PHE A 252 12.52 -15.89 3.23
C PHE A 252 12.01 -14.74 4.09
N ASP A 253 10.78 -14.88 4.60
CA ASP A 253 10.20 -13.89 5.49
C ASP A 253 10.92 -13.87 6.84
N ARG A 254 10.93 -12.68 7.45
CA ARG A 254 11.35 -12.46 8.83
C ARG A 254 10.24 -12.79 9.82
N SER A 255 8.99 -12.45 9.49
CA SER A 255 7.82 -12.97 10.20
C SER A 255 7.71 -14.47 10.00
N GLU A 256 7.31 -15.19 11.04
CA GLU A 256 7.16 -16.65 10.93
C GLU A 256 6.01 -17.03 9.99
N PHE A 257 4.93 -16.25 10.03
CA PHE A 257 3.75 -16.48 9.21
C PHE A 257 3.28 -15.21 8.53
N SER A 258 3.01 -15.35 7.23
CA SER A 258 2.48 -14.30 6.37
C SER A 258 1.21 -14.81 5.69
N VAL A 259 0.09 -14.13 5.95
CA VAL A 259 -1.19 -14.41 5.29
C VAL A 259 -1.43 -13.34 4.25
N ASN A 260 -1.70 -13.74 3.02
CA ASN A 260 -1.85 -12.81 1.91
C ASN A 260 -3.29 -12.81 1.40
N LEU A 261 -3.82 -11.62 1.17
CA LEU A 261 -5.13 -11.39 0.60
C LEU A 261 -4.98 -10.64 -0.73
N ILE A 262 -5.25 -11.33 -1.84
CA ILE A 262 -5.20 -10.76 -3.19
C ILE A 262 -6.44 -9.91 -3.40
N LEU A 263 -6.23 -8.61 -3.61
CA LEU A 263 -7.31 -7.67 -3.90
C LEU A 263 -7.46 -7.48 -5.40
N GLN A 264 -6.35 -7.32 -6.10
CA GLN A 264 -6.33 -7.20 -7.55
C GLN A 264 -5.12 -7.97 -8.09
N PRO A 265 -5.30 -9.05 -8.85
CA PRO A 265 -4.19 -9.64 -9.59
C PRO A 265 -3.77 -8.72 -10.75
N SER A 266 -2.51 -8.80 -11.16
CA SER A 266 -2.04 -8.23 -12.43
C SER A 266 -2.68 -8.94 -13.61
N THR A 267 -2.70 -8.28 -14.77
CA THR A 267 -3.19 -8.88 -16.02
C THR A 267 -2.21 -9.94 -16.52
N SER A 268 -0.89 -9.69 -16.41
CA SER A 268 0.15 -10.67 -16.70
C SER A 268 1.41 -10.42 -15.86
N GLY A 269 2.17 -11.49 -15.59
CA GLY A 269 3.27 -11.46 -14.61
C GLY A 269 2.75 -11.24 -13.18
N GLY A 270 3.64 -10.92 -12.24
CA GLY A 270 3.24 -10.74 -10.83
C GLY A 270 2.84 -12.05 -10.15
N HIS A 271 3.33 -13.19 -10.65
CA HIS A 271 3.00 -14.50 -10.14
C HIS A 271 3.73 -14.76 -8.84
N PHE A 272 3.01 -15.29 -7.85
CA PHE A 272 3.62 -15.79 -6.63
C PHE A 272 4.26 -17.14 -6.93
N GLN A 273 5.56 -17.26 -6.67
CA GLN A 273 6.30 -18.51 -6.80
C GLN A 273 6.94 -18.87 -5.47
N PHE A 274 6.98 -20.15 -5.15
CA PHE A 274 7.60 -20.62 -3.91
C PHE A 274 8.14 -22.05 -4.03
N ILE A 275 9.07 -22.39 -3.15
CA ILE A 275 9.57 -23.76 -2.92
C ILE A 275 9.28 -24.11 -1.46
N PRO A 276 8.31 -24.99 -1.18
CA PRO A 276 7.90 -25.30 0.19
C PRO A 276 9.04 -25.93 0.98
N HIS A 277 9.19 -25.55 2.26
CA HIS A 277 10.15 -26.13 3.22
C HIS A 277 11.62 -26.14 2.77
N SER A 278 12.01 -25.19 1.91
CA SER A 278 13.33 -25.13 1.29
C SER A 278 14.41 -24.47 2.16
N ARG A 279 14.06 -23.78 3.26
CA ARG A 279 15.02 -23.02 4.09
C ARG A 279 16.30 -23.79 4.43
N LYS A 280 16.17 -25.02 4.94
CA LYS A 280 17.32 -25.83 5.38
C LYS A 280 18.32 -26.11 4.25
N VAL A 281 17.84 -26.24 3.01
CA VAL A 281 18.71 -26.42 1.84
C VAL A 281 19.59 -25.18 1.65
N PHE A 282 19.00 -24.00 1.69
CA PHE A 282 19.70 -22.72 1.53
C PHE A 282 20.60 -22.39 2.73
N GLU A 283 20.22 -22.78 3.95
CA GLU A 283 21.05 -22.63 5.14
C GLU A 283 22.30 -23.52 5.10
N ASN A 284 22.17 -24.77 4.63
CA ASN A 284 23.32 -25.66 4.45
C ASN A 284 24.31 -25.12 3.42
N GLU A 285 23.82 -24.42 2.39
CA GLU A 285 24.68 -23.76 1.43
C GLU A 285 25.50 -22.62 2.04
N LYS A 286 25.08 -21.96 3.14
CA LYS A 286 25.91 -20.93 3.82
C LYS A 286 27.33 -21.45 4.16
N LYS A 287 27.51 -22.76 4.32
CA LYS A 287 28.80 -23.40 4.63
C LYS A 287 29.80 -23.48 3.47
N SER A 288 29.39 -23.33 2.20
CA SER A 288 30.28 -23.36 1.01
C SER A 288 30.93 -22.00 0.70
N VAL A 289 32.16 -21.94 0.18
CA VAL A 289 33.02 -20.72 0.00
C VAL A 289 32.70 -19.89 -1.25
N GLN A 290 31.86 -20.39 -2.16
CA GLN A 290 31.55 -19.71 -3.43
C GLN A 290 30.37 -18.72 -3.30
N GLN A 291 30.37 -17.67 -4.13
CA GLN A 291 29.20 -16.80 -4.35
C GLN A 291 28.01 -17.65 -4.82
N LYS A 292 26.81 -17.35 -4.31
CA LYS A 292 25.62 -18.19 -4.53
C LYS A 292 24.51 -17.42 -5.19
N SER A 293 24.04 -17.93 -6.33
CA SER A 293 22.74 -17.57 -6.87
C SER A 293 21.69 -18.56 -6.42
N VAL A 294 20.45 -18.08 -6.30
CA VAL A 294 19.27 -18.92 -6.05
C VAL A 294 19.13 -19.97 -7.16
N ALA A 295 19.37 -19.58 -8.42
CA ALA A 295 19.30 -20.47 -9.56
C ALA A 295 20.30 -21.64 -9.46
N ASP A 296 21.53 -21.38 -9.01
CA ASP A 296 22.54 -22.42 -8.84
C ASP A 296 22.17 -23.41 -7.73
N VAL A 297 21.62 -22.92 -6.62
CA VAL A 297 21.18 -23.78 -5.52
C VAL A 297 19.97 -24.62 -5.94
N ILE A 298 19.01 -24.03 -6.65
CA ILE A 298 17.87 -24.76 -7.23
C ILE A 298 18.34 -25.87 -8.17
N ARG A 299 19.30 -25.56 -9.06
CA ARG A 299 19.86 -26.53 -10.00
C ARG A 299 20.64 -27.65 -9.29
N LYS A 300 21.54 -27.29 -8.38
CA LYS A 300 22.39 -28.22 -7.62
C LYS A 300 21.58 -29.22 -6.80
N HIS A 301 20.49 -28.76 -6.19
CA HIS A 301 19.62 -29.59 -5.33
C HIS A 301 18.38 -30.12 -6.07
N HIS A 302 18.34 -29.99 -7.40
CA HIS A 302 17.23 -30.47 -8.24
C HIS A 302 15.84 -29.98 -7.79
N LEU A 303 15.76 -28.73 -7.31
CA LEU A 303 14.53 -28.13 -6.78
C LEU A 303 13.60 -27.58 -7.87
N GLN A 304 14.00 -27.60 -9.15
CA GLN A 304 13.23 -27.00 -10.25
C GLN A 304 11.80 -27.55 -10.33
N GLY A 305 11.62 -28.87 -10.14
CA GLY A 305 10.30 -29.52 -10.14
C GLY A 305 9.46 -29.25 -8.89
N GLN A 306 10.04 -28.62 -7.87
CA GLN A 306 9.36 -28.24 -6.63
C GLN A 306 8.88 -26.79 -6.63
N ILE A 307 9.29 -25.98 -7.61
CA ILE A 307 8.81 -24.60 -7.75
C ILE A 307 7.32 -24.65 -8.07
N ARG A 308 6.52 -24.13 -7.15
CA ARG A 308 5.09 -23.90 -7.32
C ARG A 308 4.88 -22.48 -7.83
N CYS A 309 3.93 -22.31 -8.75
CA CYS A 309 3.56 -21.03 -9.32
C CYS A 309 2.04 -20.90 -9.25
N GLU A 310 1.55 -20.02 -8.40
CA GLU A 310 0.12 -19.87 -8.15
C GLU A 310 -0.48 -18.86 -9.14
N SER A 311 -0.96 -19.37 -10.28
CA SER A 311 -1.57 -18.57 -11.35
C SER A 311 -3.06 -18.26 -11.11
N ASP A 312 -3.71 -19.01 -10.22
CA ASP A 312 -5.17 -18.97 -10.04
C ASP A 312 -5.62 -18.00 -8.95
N LEU A 313 -4.69 -17.18 -8.46
CA LEU A 313 -4.98 -16.11 -7.51
C LEU A 313 -5.86 -15.03 -8.17
N LYS A 314 -7.15 -15.01 -7.79
CA LYS A 314 -8.14 -14.00 -8.20
C LYS A 314 -8.41 -12.99 -7.09
N GLN A 315 -9.11 -11.90 -7.43
CA GLN A 315 -9.65 -10.96 -6.45
C GLN A 315 -10.37 -11.72 -5.32
N GLY A 316 -10.07 -11.32 -4.09
CA GLY A 316 -10.60 -11.91 -2.87
C GLY A 316 -9.94 -13.21 -2.44
N SER A 317 -8.96 -13.74 -3.17
CA SER A 317 -8.23 -14.95 -2.76
C SER A 317 -7.41 -14.69 -1.50
N LEU A 318 -7.60 -15.53 -0.48
CA LEU A 318 -6.72 -15.60 0.68
C LEU A 318 -5.78 -16.78 0.51
N TYR A 319 -4.49 -16.60 0.76
CA TYR A 319 -3.56 -17.71 0.84
C TYR A 319 -2.65 -17.63 2.06
N LEU A 320 -2.31 -18.82 2.55
CA LEU A 320 -1.51 -19.06 3.74
C LEU A 320 -0.29 -19.90 3.33
N PHE A 321 0.89 -19.49 3.78
CA PHE A 321 2.12 -20.25 3.59
C PHE A 321 3.12 -19.91 4.70
N ASN A 322 4.12 -20.78 4.92
CA ASN A 322 5.22 -20.49 5.83
C ASN A 322 6.35 -19.78 5.07
N GLY A 323 6.26 -18.45 4.96
CA GLY A 323 7.25 -17.64 4.24
C GLY A 323 8.62 -17.63 4.88
N ASN A 324 8.70 -17.87 6.19
CA ASN A 324 9.99 -18.05 6.84
C ASN A 324 10.67 -19.34 6.38
N GLN A 325 9.95 -20.46 6.25
CA GLN A 325 10.51 -21.77 5.91
C GLN A 325 10.56 -22.07 4.40
N SER A 326 9.90 -21.27 3.57
CA SER A 326 9.75 -21.51 2.13
C SER A 326 10.28 -20.33 1.33
N LEU A 327 11.26 -20.57 0.46
CA LEU A 327 11.80 -19.55 -0.42
C LEU A 327 10.71 -19.14 -1.39
N HIS A 328 10.47 -17.83 -1.54
CA HIS A 328 9.37 -17.34 -2.36
C HIS A 328 9.67 -15.99 -3.01
N CYS A 329 8.96 -15.67 -4.08
CA CYS A 329 9.09 -14.42 -4.81
C CYS A 329 7.74 -14.01 -5.44
N VAL A 330 7.68 -12.77 -5.93
CA VAL A 330 6.67 -12.31 -6.88
C VAL A 330 7.40 -11.92 -8.16
N THR A 331 7.12 -12.62 -9.25
CA THR A 331 7.75 -12.35 -10.55
C THR A 331 7.43 -10.94 -11.04
N PRO A 332 8.25 -10.37 -11.94
CA PRO A 332 7.97 -9.06 -12.53
C PRO A 332 6.53 -8.95 -13.07
N VAL A 333 5.83 -7.90 -12.66
CA VAL A 333 4.55 -7.54 -13.27
C VAL A 333 4.81 -7.09 -14.70
N GLN A 334 4.18 -7.74 -15.67
CA GLN A 334 4.32 -7.38 -17.09
C GLN A 334 3.26 -6.36 -17.50
N SER A 335 2.01 -6.55 -17.05
CA SER A 335 0.91 -5.63 -17.36
C SER A 335 -0.16 -5.60 -16.26
N GLY A 336 -0.86 -4.47 -16.16
CA GLY A 336 -1.81 -4.19 -15.08
C GLY A 336 -1.13 -3.81 -13.76
N LYS A 337 -1.94 -3.61 -12.72
CA LYS A 337 -1.46 -3.42 -11.34
C LYS A 337 -1.83 -4.65 -10.51
N ARG A 338 -0.90 -5.12 -9.68
CA ARG A 338 -1.17 -6.14 -8.64
C ARG A 338 -1.27 -5.44 -7.28
N ILE A 339 -2.34 -5.70 -6.55
CA ILE A 339 -2.59 -5.15 -5.21
C ILE A 339 -2.93 -6.30 -4.27
N ASN A 340 -2.20 -6.42 -3.18
CA ASN A 340 -2.50 -7.38 -2.12
C ASN A 340 -2.29 -6.75 -0.75
N LEU A 341 -2.99 -7.30 0.23
CA LEU A 341 -2.81 -7.02 1.64
C LEU A 341 -2.05 -8.19 2.28
N ILE A 342 -1.11 -7.89 3.16
CA ILE A 342 -0.40 -8.88 3.97
C ILE A 342 -0.82 -8.71 5.42
N PHE A 343 -1.05 -9.82 6.11
CA PHE A 343 -1.16 -9.89 7.57
C PHE A 343 0.04 -10.67 8.10
N THR A 344 0.72 -10.13 9.10
CA THR A 344 1.88 -10.79 9.71
C THR A 344 1.54 -11.29 11.11
N PHE A 345 2.01 -12.49 11.40
CA PHE A 345 1.82 -13.17 12.67
C PHE A 345 3.12 -13.85 13.11
N ASN A 346 3.23 -14.08 14.42
CA ASN A 346 4.42 -14.58 15.08
C ASN A 346 4.06 -15.67 16.11
N THR A 347 5.03 -16.48 16.52
CA THR A 347 4.88 -17.50 17.58
C THR A 347 5.23 -16.99 18.97
N LYS A 348 5.73 -15.74 19.08
CA LYS A 348 5.97 -15.08 20.37
C LYS A 348 5.26 -13.73 20.42
N PRO A 349 4.77 -13.33 21.61
CA PRO A 349 4.14 -12.02 21.78
C PRO A 349 5.15 -10.89 21.53
N ASN A 350 4.65 -9.75 21.04
CA ASN A 350 5.39 -8.50 20.86
C ASN A 350 6.64 -8.59 19.96
N GLN A 351 6.73 -9.58 19.09
CA GLN A 351 7.79 -9.61 18.08
C GLN A 351 7.59 -8.52 17.03
N VAL A 352 8.66 -7.79 16.74
CA VAL A 352 8.73 -6.68 15.79
C VAL A 352 9.71 -7.00 14.67
N LEU A 353 9.60 -6.30 13.54
CA LEU A 353 10.59 -6.42 12.46
C LEU A 353 11.93 -5.81 12.90
N ASN A 354 13.02 -6.27 12.27
CA ASN A 354 14.32 -5.64 12.50
C ASN A 354 14.41 -4.31 11.73
N GLU A 355 15.36 -3.48 12.14
CA GLU A 355 15.60 -2.17 11.52
C GLU A 355 15.84 -2.26 10.00
N TYR A 356 16.62 -3.27 9.57
CA TYR A 356 16.90 -3.54 8.16
C TYR A 356 15.61 -3.69 7.33
N THR A 357 14.68 -4.52 7.81
CA THR A 357 13.41 -4.78 7.13
C THR A 357 12.52 -3.54 7.14
N LEU A 358 12.46 -2.81 8.26
CA LEU A 358 11.70 -1.56 8.38
C LEU A 358 12.18 -0.51 7.38
N LEU A 359 13.50 -0.31 7.27
CA LEU A 359 14.06 0.63 6.31
C LEU A 359 13.80 0.19 4.85
N LYS A 360 14.01 -1.09 4.51
CA LYS A 360 13.83 -1.58 3.14
C LYS A 360 12.39 -1.61 2.67
N PHE A 361 11.44 -1.91 3.53
CA PHE A 361 10.05 -2.07 3.13
C PHE A 361 9.13 -0.94 3.58
N PHE A 362 9.55 -0.10 4.54
CA PHE A 362 8.74 1.01 5.01
C PHE A 362 9.46 2.36 5.02
N GLY A 363 10.78 2.39 4.73
CA GLY A 363 11.55 3.61 4.55
C GLY A 363 11.89 4.36 5.82
N ARG A 364 11.49 3.84 6.98
CA ARG A 364 11.67 4.48 8.29
C ARG A 364 11.70 3.45 9.40
N LYS A 365 12.38 3.81 10.49
CA LYS A 365 12.33 3.07 11.76
C LYS A 365 11.04 3.42 12.52
N ASP A 366 10.73 2.62 13.53
CA ASP A 366 9.59 2.86 14.44
C ASP A 366 9.75 4.12 15.30
#